data_AF-A0A7V1SC00-F1
#
_entry.id   AF-A0A7V1SC00-F1
#
_cell.length_a   1.000
_cell.length_b   1.000
_cell.length_c   1.000
_cell.angle_alpha   90.00
_cell.angle_beta   90.00
_cell.angle_gamma   90.00
#
_symmetry.space_group_name_H-M   'P 1'
#
loop_
_entity.id
_entity.type
_entity.pdbx_description
1 polymer ?
#
loop_
_entity_poly.entity_id
_entity_poly.type
_entity_poly.pdbx_seq_one_letter_code
_entity_poly.pdbx_strand_id
1 'polypeptide(L)'
;MEELDKFYVRIIAILFGELSFVFLFFAVLWFANLAEIDLPTEIRIFWWALLFLISMAVIILRRSLFSWKRLKDIATRKDIVTVARTLYSNTLVLSLMAWAVALIGFLIAFMSGDKFGLLRSTIISLLLFAVIFPRKTSWQNILLNLQKTINS
;
A
#
# COMPACT_ATOMS: atom_id res chain seq x y z
N MET A 1 21.27 12.84 1.21
CA MET A 1 21.12 11.73 2.18
C MET A 1 20.19 12.13 3.32
N GLU A 2 20.40 13.29 3.95
CA GLU A 2 19.52 13.79 5.03
C GLU A 2 18.04 13.93 4.61
N GLU A 3 17.75 14.43 3.41
CA GLU A 3 16.37 14.52 2.91
C GLU A 3 15.69 13.16 2.68
N LEU A 4 16.47 12.15 2.25
CA LEU A 4 15.97 10.79 2.09
C LEU A 4 15.50 10.24 3.44
N ASP A 5 16.27 10.50 4.50
CA ASP A 5 15.94 10.07 5.85
C ASP A 5 14.68 10.75 6.36
N LYS A 6 14.51 12.06 6.10
CA LYS A 6 13.26 12.78 6.41
C LYS A 6 12.05 12.17 5.69
N PHE A 7 12.17 11.89 4.39
CA PHE A 7 11.08 11.24 3.64
C PHE A 7 10.79 9.83 4.14
N TYR A 8 11.84 9.06 4.46
CA TYR A 8 11.72 7.70 4.96
C TYR A 8 11.00 7.64 6.31
N VAL A 9 11.41 8.46 7.29
CA VAL A 9 10.77 8.50 8.61
C VAL A 9 9.29 8.88 8.48
N ARG A 10 8.98 9.88 7.64
CA ARG A 10 7.61 10.33 7.43
C ARG A 10 6.73 9.24 6.81
N ILE A 11 7.21 8.53 5.78
CA ILE A 11 6.40 7.46 5.16
C ILE A 11 6.21 6.28 6.10
N ILE A 12 7.23 5.92 6.89
CA ILE A 12 7.11 4.87 7.89
C ILE A 12 6.06 5.24 8.95
N ALA A 13 6.07 6.47 9.45
CA ALA A 13 5.06 6.94 10.41
C ALA A 13 3.63 6.85 9.83
N ILE A 14 3.45 7.24 8.57
CA ILE A 14 2.15 7.13 7.88
C ILE A 14 1.72 5.66 7.75
N LEU A 15 2.62 4.78 7.30
CA LEU A 15 2.34 3.35 7.15
C LEU A 15 1.99 2.68 8.48
N PHE A 16 2.68 3.03 9.56
CA PHE A 16 2.34 2.56 10.90
C PHE A 16 0.97 3.06 11.34
N GLY A 17 0.63 4.32 11.04
CA GLY A 17 -0.71 4.86 11.28
C GLY A 17 -1.78 4.07 10.52
N GLU A 18 -1.61 3.89 9.21
CA GLU A 18 -2.52 3.12 8.36
C GLU A 18 -2.68 1.68 8.85
N LEU A 19 -1.59 0.98 9.18
CA LEU A 19 -1.62 -0.36 9.75
C LEU A 19 -2.36 -0.41 11.09
N SER A 20 -2.13 0.58 11.96
CA SER A 20 -2.84 0.68 13.23
C SER A 20 -4.35 0.81 13.03
N PHE A 21 -4.79 1.55 12.01
CA PHE A 21 -6.20 1.61 11.62
C PHE A 21 -6.72 0.26 11.10
N VAL A 22 -5.94 -0.51 10.33
CA VAL A 22 -6.33 -1.87 9.91
C VAL A 22 -6.56 -2.78 11.12
N PHE A 23 -5.66 -2.74 12.10
CA PHE A 23 -5.83 -3.51 13.34
C PHE A 23 -7.03 -3.02 14.17
N LEU A 24 -7.28 -1.71 14.18
CA LEU A 24 -8.46 -1.14 14.85
C LEU A 24 -9.75 -1.59 14.18
N PHE A 25 -9.85 -1.56 12.86
CA PHE A 25 -10.98 -2.08 12.10
C PHE A 25 -11.26 -3.56 12.41
N PHE A 26 -10.19 -4.36 12.41
CA PHE A 26 -10.28 -5.76 12.80
C PHE A 26 -10.81 -5.92 14.23
N ALA A 27 -10.21 -5.23 15.20
CA ALA A 27 -10.60 -5.33 16.61
C ALA A 27 -12.06 -4.90 16.83
N VAL A 28 -12.48 -3.77 16.27
CA VAL A 28 -13.85 -3.25 16.40
C VAL A 28 -14.86 -4.29 15.93
N LEU A 29 -14.69 -4.86 14.73
CA LEU A 29 -15.64 -5.84 14.20
C LEU A 29 -15.55 -7.19 14.89
N TRP A 30 -14.36 -7.59 15.34
CA TRP A 30 -14.16 -8.84 16.07
C TRP A 30 -14.97 -8.87 17.37
N PHE A 31 -15.01 -7.74 18.09
CA PHE A 31 -15.74 -7.62 19.37
C PHE A 31 -17.19 -7.15 19.22
N ALA A 32 -17.60 -6.61 18.08
CA ALA A 32 -18.94 -6.05 17.88
C ALA A 32 -20.09 -7.08 17.88
N ASN A 33 -19.81 -8.39 17.87
CA ASN A 33 -20.82 -9.48 17.85
C ASN A 33 -21.97 -9.22 16.87
N LEU A 34 -21.62 -8.82 15.65
CA LEU A 34 -22.59 -8.58 14.59
C LEU A 34 -23.31 -9.88 14.22
N ALA A 35 -24.63 -9.78 14.03
CA ALA A 35 -25.41 -10.88 13.47
C ALA A 35 -24.97 -11.10 12.01
N GLU A 36 -24.81 -12.35 11.62
CA GLU A 36 -24.48 -12.68 10.24
C GLU A 36 -25.70 -12.47 9.35
N ILE A 37 -25.55 -11.63 8.33
CA ILE A 37 -26.56 -11.29 7.34
C ILE A 37 -26.04 -11.76 6.00
N ASP A 38 -26.80 -12.64 5.33
CA ASP A 38 -26.47 -13.06 3.98
C ASP A 38 -26.76 -11.91 3.01
N LEU A 39 -25.70 -11.26 2.55
CA LEU A 39 -25.79 -10.22 1.53
C LEU A 39 -26.22 -10.84 0.19
N PRO A 40 -27.01 -10.12 -0.62
CA PRO A 40 -27.29 -10.52 -1.99
C PRO A 40 -26.01 -10.88 -2.74
N THR A 41 -26.07 -11.99 -3.49
CA THR A 41 -24.88 -12.58 -4.11
C THR A 41 -24.22 -11.61 -5.08
N GLU A 42 -24.99 -10.77 -5.77
CA GLU A 42 -24.49 -9.75 -6.70
C GLU A 42 -23.64 -8.70 -5.97
N ILE A 43 -24.11 -8.24 -4.80
CA ILE A 43 -23.41 -7.25 -3.97
C ILE A 43 -22.11 -7.85 -3.44
N ARG A 44 -22.16 -9.08 -2.92
CA ARG A 44 -20.97 -9.78 -2.43
C ARG A 44 -19.93 -9.96 -3.54
N ILE A 45 -20.33 -10.41 -4.71
CA ILE A 45 -19.43 -10.59 -5.87
C ILE A 45 -18.82 -9.25 -6.29
N PHE A 46 -19.63 -8.19 -6.39
CA PHE A 46 -19.16 -6.87 -6.77
C PHE A 46 -18.04 -6.37 -5.85
N TRP A 47 -18.24 -6.44 -4.53
CA TRP A 47 -17.25 -5.99 -3.55
C TRP A 47 -15.96 -6.82 -3.57
N TRP A 48 -16.07 -8.15 -3.67
CA TRP A 48 -14.90 -9.02 -3.78
C TRP A 48 -14.13 -8.81 -5.09
N ALA A 49 -14.84 -8.57 -6.20
CA ALA A 49 -14.23 -8.24 -7.48
C ALA A 49 -13.49 -6.88 -7.41
N LEU A 50 -14.10 -5.87 -6.78
CA LEU A 50 -13.47 -4.57 -6.58
C LEU A 50 -12.19 -4.68 -5.73
N LEU A 51 -12.27 -5.42 -4.62
CA LEU A 51 -11.12 -5.71 -3.76
C LEU A 51 -9.99 -6.37 -4.55
N PHE A 52 -10.31 -7.38 -5.35
CA PHE A 52 -9.35 -8.09 -6.21
C PHE A 52 -8.70 -7.15 -7.24
N LEU A 53 -9.49 -6.35 -7.95
CA LEU A 53 -9.00 -5.41 -8.96
C LEU A 53 -8.05 -4.36 -8.37
N ILE A 54 -8.40 -3.77 -7.22
CA ILE A 54 -7.53 -2.79 -6.55
C ILE A 54 -6.24 -3.48 -6.08
N SER A 55 -6.34 -4.67 -5.49
CA SER A 55 -5.16 -5.44 -5.03
C SER A 55 -4.21 -5.76 -6.19
N MET A 56 -4.75 -6.16 -7.34
CA MET A 56 -3.97 -6.44 -8.54
C MET A 56 -3.34 -5.17 -9.11
N ALA A 57 -4.11 -4.07 -9.15
CA ALA A 57 -3.62 -2.77 -9.60
C ALA A 57 -2.44 -2.29 -8.75
N VAL A 58 -2.46 -2.47 -7.44
CA VAL A 58 -1.35 -2.14 -6.54
C VAL A 58 -0.06 -2.85 -6.94
N ILE A 59 -0.13 -4.16 -7.21
CA ILE A 59 1.05 -4.96 -7.56
C ILE A 59 1.62 -4.51 -8.92
N ILE A 60 0.75 -4.30 -9.91
CA ILE A 60 1.14 -3.86 -11.26
C ILE A 60 1.72 -2.45 -11.21
N LEU A 61 1.06 -1.52 -10.51
CA LEU A 61 1.52 -0.14 -10.35
C LEU A 61 2.84 -0.08 -9.62
N ARG A 62 3.03 -0.86 -8.54
CA ARG A 62 4.33 -0.94 -7.86
C ARG A 62 5.44 -1.33 -8.83
N ARG A 63 5.22 -2.35 -9.67
CA ARG A 63 6.21 -2.78 -10.66
C ARG A 63 6.51 -1.68 -11.68
N SER A 64 5.51 -0.92 -12.11
CA SER A 64 5.67 0.18 -13.09
C SER A 64 6.35 1.42 -12.49
N LEU A 65 5.87 1.87 -11.33
CA LEU A 65 6.34 3.05 -10.60
C LEU A 65 7.82 2.92 -10.18
N PHE A 66 8.25 1.71 -9.82
CA PHE A 66 9.62 1.41 -9.39
C PHE A 66 10.51 0.84 -10.52
N SER A 67 10.07 0.96 -11.78
CA SER A 67 10.88 0.49 -12.91
C SER A 67 12.16 1.33 -13.06
N TRP A 68 13.29 0.64 -13.23
CA TRP A 68 14.60 1.28 -13.39
C TRP A 68 14.62 2.31 -14.52
N LYS A 69 13.99 1.99 -15.66
CA LYS A 69 13.90 2.89 -16.82
C LYS A 69 13.27 4.24 -16.45
N ARG A 70 12.16 4.22 -15.72
CA ARG A 70 11.45 5.44 -15.29
C ARG A 70 12.27 6.24 -14.27
N LEU A 71 12.84 5.56 -13.28
CA LEU A 71 13.66 6.23 -12.27
C LEU A 71 14.93 6.84 -12.88
N LYS A 72 15.55 6.15 -13.85
CA LYS A 72 16.69 6.65 -14.63
C LYS A 72 16.30 7.88 -15.45
N ASP A 73 15.20 7.84 -16.19
CA ASP A 73 14.76 9.00 -16.99
C ASP A 73 14.47 10.23 -16.10
N ILE A 74 13.87 10.03 -14.92
CA ILE A 74 13.69 11.11 -13.94
C ILE A 74 15.04 11.62 -13.43
N ALA A 75 15.98 10.74 -13.13
CA ALA A 75 17.30 11.11 -12.62
C ALA A 75 18.20 11.77 -13.67
N THR A 76 18.01 11.47 -14.95
CA THR A 76 18.74 12.14 -16.05
C THR A 76 18.16 13.52 -16.35
N ARG A 77 16.83 13.68 -16.23
CA ARG A 77 16.15 14.97 -16.51
C ARG A 77 16.09 15.91 -15.31
N LYS A 78 16.19 15.38 -14.10
CA LYS A 78 16.04 16.11 -12.83
C LYS A 78 17.07 15.62 -11.82
N ASP A 79 17.23 16.34 -10.71
CA ASP A 79 18.17 15.95 -9.65
C ASP A 79 17.77 14.67 -8.89
N ILE A 80 18.77 14.03 -8.29
CA ILE A 80 18.65 12.84 -7.43
C ILE A 80 17.66 13.07 -6.26
N VAL A 81 17.58 14.29 -5.74
CA VAL A 81 16.59 14.68 -4.72
C VAL A 81 15.15 14.46 -5.20
N THR A 82 14.89 14.77 -6.48
CA THR A 82 13.57 14.57 -7.09
C THR A 82 13.23 13.09 -7.20
N VAL A 83 14.22 12.22 -7.40
CA VAL A 83 14.03 10.77 -7.39
C VAL A 83 13.61 10.30 -6.00
N ALA A 84 14.25 10.77 -4.94
CA ALA A 84 13.88 10.44 -3.56
C ALA A 84 12.44 10.89 -3.23
N ARG A 85 12.05 12.11 -3.62
CA ARG A 85 10.67 12.59 -3.49
C ARG A 85 9.68 11.74 -4.30
N THR A 86 10.09 11.27 -5.48
CA THR A 86 9.26 10.39 -6.32
C THR A 86 9.05 9.03 -5.67
N LEU A 87 10.09 8.44 -5.08
CA LEU A 87 9.97 7.18 -4.32
C LEU A 87 9.01 7.34 -3.15
N TYR A 88 9.12 8.44 -2.39
CA TYR A 88 8.17 8.79 -1.32
C TYR A 88 6.73 8.89 -1.84
N SER A 89 6.50 9.69 -2.89
CA SER A 89 5.16 9.90 -3.44
C SER A 89 4.55 8.61 -3.99
N ASN A 90 5.34 7.77 -4.67
CA ASN A 90 4.87 6.50 -5.20
C ASN A 90 4.49 5.53 -4.08
N THR A 91 5.29 5.44 -3.02
CA THR A 91 4.96 4.61 -1.86
C THR A 91 3.71 5.10 -1.15
N LEU A 92 3.53 6.41 -1.00
CA LEU A 92 2.32 7.00 -0.41
C LEU A 92 1.06 6.66 -1.22
N VAL A 93 1.11 6.77 -2.54
CA VAL A 93 -0.03 6.41 -3.40
C VAL A 93 -0.38 4.94 -3.26
N LEU A 94 0.62 4.05 -3.26
CA LEU A 94 0.40 2.63 -3.10
C LEU A 94 -0.13 2.28 -1.71
N SER A 95 0.34 2.95 -0.66
CA SER A 95 -0.12 2.72 0.71
C SER A 95 -1.58 3.09 0.89
N LEU A 96 -2.00 4.24 0.33
CA LEU A 96 -3.40 4.66 0.32
C LEU A 96 -4.30 3.65 -0.42
N MET A 97 -3.82 3.04 -1.50
CA MET A 97 -4.56 1.99 -2.20
C MET A 97 -4.68 0.70 -1.35
N ALA A 98 -3.63 0.30 -0.64
CA ALA A 98 -3.68 -0.83 0.28
C ALA A 98 -4.61 -0.56 1.49
N TRP A 99 -4.63 0.69 1.96
CA TRP A 99 -5.55 1.15 2.99
C TRP A 99 -7.01 1.14 2.50
N ALA A 100 -7.27 1.57 1.26
CA ALA A 100 -8.60 1.48 0.65
C ALA A 100 -9.10 0.03 0.57
N VAL A 101 -8.21 -0.93 0.28
CA VAL A 101 -8.55 -2.37 0.34
C VAL A 101 -8.95 -2.80 1.75
N ALA A 102 -8.26 -2.31 2.79
CA ALA A 102 -8.65 -2.58 4.18
C ALA A 102 -10.02 -2.02 4.50
N LEU A 103 -10.30 -0.78 4.08
CA LEU A 103 -11.57 -0.09 4.31
C LEU A 103 -12.73 -0.82 3.62
N ILE A 104 -12.54 -1.26 2.37
CA ILE A 104 -13.53 -2.06 1.64
C ILE A 104 -13.78 -3.38 2.37
N GLY A 105 -12.71 -4.07 2.79
CA GLY A 105 -12.80 -5.29 3.57
C GLY A 105 -13.59 -5.13 4.87
N PHE A 106 -13.33 -4.03 5.58
CA PHE A 106 -14.05 -3.64 6.79
C PHE A 106 -15.54 -3.40 6.49
N LEU A 107 -15.88 -2.66 5.43
CA LEU A 107 -17.27 -2.40 5.06
C LEU A 107 -18.04 -3.68 4.72
N ILE A 108 -17.43 -4.60 3.95
CA ILE A 108 -18.03 -5.91 3.64
C ILE A 108 -18.35 -6.65 4.95
N ALA A 109 -17.36 -6.78 5.84
CA ALA A 109 -17.50 -7.51 7.09
C ALA A 109 -18.49 -6.84 8.07
N PHE A 110 -18.53 -5.51 8.09
CA PHE A 110 -19.50 -4.76 8.89
C PHE A 110 -20.94 -4.99 8.41
N MET A 111 -21.16 -5.05 7.10
CA MET A 111 -22.49 -5.25 6.51
C MET A 111 -22.97 -6.70 6.60
N SER A 112 -22.08 -7.68 6.40
CA SER A 112 -22.44 -9.10 6.42
C SER A 112 -22.33 -9.75 7.79
N GLY A 113 -21.60 -9.17 8.74
CA GLY A 113 -21.24 -9.85 9.99
C GLY A 113 -20.30 -11.05 9.80
N ASP A 114 -19.81 -11.31 8.57
CA ASP A 114 -18.96 -12.47 8.25
C ASP A 114 -17.53 -12.30 8.80
N LYS A 115 -17.24 -13.05 9.87
CA LYS A 115 -15.93 -13.07 10.53
C LYS A 115 -14.83 -13.67 9.65
N PHE A 116 -15.16 -14.64 8.78
CA PHE A 116 -14.18 -15.21 7.86
C PHE A 116 -13.84 -14.22 6.73
N GLY A 117 -14.85 -13.50 6.23
CA GLY A 117 -14.66 -12.39 5.30
C GLY A 117 -13.77 -11.28 5.87
N LEU A 118 -13.97 -10.93 7.14
CA LEU A 118 -13.11 -9.99 7.88
C LEU A 118 -11.66 -10.45 7.92
N LEU A 119 -11.41 -11.71 8.33
CA LEU A 119 -10.07 -12.28 8.40
C LEU A 119 -9.37 -12.26 7.03
N ARG A 120 -10.07 -12.71 5.98
CA ARG A 120 -9.53 -12.76 4.61
C ARG A 120 -9.16 -11.37 4.11
N SER A 121 -10.05 -10.39 4.23
CA SER A 121 -9.80 -9.04 3.74
C SER A 121 -8.68 -8.33 4.51
N THR A 122 -8.60 -8.56 5.83
CA THR A 122 -7.50 -8.09 6.68
C THR A 122 -6.17 -8.66 6.24
N ILE A 123 -6.10 -9.99 6.03
CA ILE A 123 -4.87 -10.67 5.54
C ILE A 123 -4.45 -10.11 4.18
N ILE A 124 -5.39 -9.92 3.24
CA ILE A 124 -5.08 -9.36 1.91
C ILE A 124 -4.48 -7.96 2.05
N SER A 125 -5.08 -7.08 2.86
CA SER A 125 -4.54 -5.74 3.09
C SER A 125 -3.14 -5.79 3.71
N LEU A 126 -2.92 -6.62 4.74
CA LEU A 126 -1.61 -6.79 5.36
C LEU A 126 -0.54 -7.27 4.36
N LEU A 127 -0.90 -8.19 3.45
CA LEU A 127 -0.01 -8.64 2.38
C LEU A 127 0.33 -7.50 1.41
N LEU A 128 -0.64 -6.65 1.05
CA LEU A 128 -0.37 -5.47 0.21
C LEU A 128 0.58 -4.50 0.92
N PHE A 129 0.37 -4.22 2.19
CA PHE A 129 1.29 -3.39 2.98
C PHE A 129 2.70 -4.00 3.02
N ALA A 130 2.82 -5.31 3.23
CA ALA A 130 4.11 -6.00 3.21
C ALA A 130 4.82 -5.89 1.85
N VAL A 131 4.06 -5.96 0.75
CA VAL A 131 4.59 -5.76 -0.60
C VAL A 131 5.06 -4.32 -0.80
N ILE A 132 4.31 -3.32 -0.34
CA ILE A 132 4.61 -1.90 -0.54
C ILE A 132 5.70 -1.39 0.41
N PHE A 133 5.93 -2.10 1.53
CA PHE A 133 6.77 -1.63 2.63
C PHE A 133 8.14 -1.10 2.14
N PRO A 134 8.45 0.19 2.40
CA PRO A 134 9.68 0.80 1.92
C PRO A 134 10.86 0.27 2.72
N ARG A 135 11.83 -0.33 2.03
CA ARG A 135 13.10 -0.72 2.62
C ARG A 135 14.13 0.37 2.38
N LYS A 136 14.64 0.98 3.46
CA LYS A 136 15.65 2.06 3.39
C LYS A 136 16.85 1.67 2.53
N THR A 137 17.36 0.46 2.72
CA THR A 137 18.48 -0.10 1.95
C THR A 137 18.19 -0.19 0.45
N SER A 138 16.96 -0.55 0.07
CA SER A 138 16.55 -0.60 -1.33
C SER A 138 16.54 0.79 -1.96
N TRP A 139 16.03 1.80 -1.25
CA TRP A 139 16.02 3.18 -1.74
C TRP A 139 17.44 3.76 -1.86
N GLN A 140 18.29 3.51 -0.86
CA GLN A 140 19.69 3.91 -0.90
C GLN A 140 20.43 3.29 -2.08
N ASN A 141 20.27 1.98 -2.31
CA ASN A 141 20.89 1.29 -3.44
C ASN A 141 20.43 1.85 -4.79
N ILE A 142 19.13 2.17 -4.93
CA ILE A 142 18.60 2.81 -6.15
C ILE A 142 19.29 4.15 -6.39
N LEU A 143 19.35 5.01 -5.37
CA LEU A 143 19.93 6.35 -5.50
C LEU A 143 21.44 6.31 -5.78
N LEU A 144 22.18 5.43 -5.10
CA LEU A 144 23.62 5.23 -5.32
C LEU A 144 23.91 4.74 -6.74
N ASN A 145 23.14 3.75 -7.23
CA ASN A 145 23.29 3.23 -8.59
C ASN A 145 22.95 4.29 -9.65
N LEU A 146 21.92 5.11 -9.41
CA LEU A 146 21.54 6.20 -10.31
C LEU A 146 22.61 7.29 -10.34
N GLN A 147 23.12 7.70 -9.17
CA GLN A 147 24.20 8.68 -9.07
C GLN A 147 25.46 8.22 -9.80
N LYS A 148 25.84 6.94 -9.66
CA LYS A 148 26.97 6.35 -10.39
C LYS A 148 26.75 6.38 -11.91
N THR A 149 25.53 6.15 -12.37
CA THR A 149 25.18 6.12 -13.81
C THR A 149 25.14 7.52 -14.44
N ILE A 150 24.89 8.57 -13.66
CA ILE A 150 24.87 9.97 -14.15
C ILE A 150 26.29 10.55 -14.20
N ASN A 151 27.15 10.15 -13.26
CA ASN A 151 28.53 10.64 -13.17
C ASN A 151 29.54 9.87 -14.06
N SER A 152 29.09 8.81 -14.74
CA SER A 152 29.88 8.03 -15.71
C SER A 152 29.60 8.50 -17.13
#